data_AF-A0A2N9Y0N6-F1
#
_entry.id   AF-A0A2N9Y0N6-F1
#
_cell.length_a   1.000
_cell.length_b   1.000
_cell.length_c   1.000
_cell.angle_alpha   90.00
_cell.angle_beta   90.00
_cell.angle_gamma   90.00
#
_symmetry.space_group_name_H-M   'P 1'
#
loop_
_entity.id
_entity.type
_entity.pdbx_description
1 polymer ?
#
loop_
_entity_poly.entity_id
_entity_poly.type
_entity_poly.pdbx_seq_one_letter_code
_entity_poly.pdbx_strand_id
1 'polypeptide(L)'
;MSKNPVLIPRPFAVNGSKNSIHDTRQAGQDPEDATWSDGFPNVTMQPVESGGLPPKGMDFNGIFNALSDTAVHLQKGGLFYFDKAYSDSFGGYQTGAILISDDNAKLFISTIDKNTNNPNQIMTGWQILAGEGVNAATATKLQASRTINGVPFDGTQDINATPAGAVQFFAMETAPIGWLKANGAVISRTLYANLFAAIGIRFGAGDGKTTFNLPDLRGEFLRGWDDGRGVDTGRIFGDTQADAIRNIVGQSEVFHVQTLGNRYNTNGAIETLRSEVRRGSVNVGESDNLSTIHFDASRVVPTASENRPRNIALLACIKI
;
A
#
# COMPACT_ATOMS: atom_id res chain seq x y z
N MET A 1 19.96 -20.80 45.86
CA MET A 1 20.33 -19.41 46.22
C MET A 1 19.75 -18.48 45.18
N SER A 2 19.28 -17.30 45.59
CA SER A 2 18.85 -16.25 44.64
C SER A 2 20.02 -15.92 43.69
N LYS A 3 19.73 -15.74 42.39
CA LYS A 3 20.73 -15.29 41.41
C LYS A 3 21.02 -13.78 41.54
N ASN A 4 20.21 -13.06 42.33
CA ASN A 4 20.37 -11.64 42.53
C ASN A 4 21.32 -11.35 43.70
N PRO A 5 22.07 -10.23 43.66
CA PRO A 5 22.71 -9.69 44.86
C PRO A 5 21.66 -9.36 45.93
N VAL A 6 22.11 -9.12 47.16
CA VAL A 6 21.23 -8.69 48.25
C VAL A 6 20.50 -7.41 47.85
N LEU A 7 19.16 -7.49 47.78
CA LEU A 7 18.32 -6.34 47.47
C LEU A 7 18.12 -5.50 48.73
N ILE A 8 18.26 -4.18 48.60
CA ILE A 8 18.12 -3.24 49.69
C ILE A 8 16.65 -2.80 49.71
N PRO A 9 15.91 -2.97 50.82
CA PRO A 9 14.47 -2.71 50.81
C PRO A 9 14.09 -1.22 50.83
N ARG A 10 15.00 -0.37 51.31
CA ARG A 10 14.82 1.08 51.43
C ARG A 10 16.17 1.79 51.58
N PRO A 11 16.27 3.10 51.29
CA PRO A 11 17.48 3.86 51.52
C PRO A 11 17.88 3.81 53.00
N PHE A 12 19.18 3.69 53.26
CA PHE A 12 19.74 3.72 54.60
C PHE A 12 19.41 5.05 55.29
N ALA A 13 19.07 5.05 56.57
CA ALA A 13 18.66 6.25 57.31
C ALA A 13 17.56 7.08 56.62
N VAL A 14 16.65 6.47 55.85
CA VAL A 14 15.56 7.20 55.15
C VAL A 14 14.74 8.09 56.10
N ASN A 15 14.50 7.61 57.33
CA ASN A 15 13.79 8.33 58.40
C ASN A 15 14.73 8.79 59.53
N GLY A 16 16.05 8.64 59.37
CA GLY A 16 17.05 8.99 60.39
C GLY A 16 17.63 10.39 60.17
N SER A 17 18.22 10.97 61.22
CA SER A 17 18.96 12.23 61.12
C SER A 17 20.14 12.09 60.16
N LYS A 18 20.21 12.97 59.16
CA LYS A 18 21.24 12.97 58.12
C LYS A 18 21.52 14.38 57.63
N ASN A 19 22.76 14.63 57.27
CA ASN A 19 23.16 15.86 56.60
C ASN A 19 22.97 15.73 55.08
N SER A 20 22.71 16.86 54.42
CA SER A 20 22.85 16.93 52.96
C SER A 20 24.33 17.10 52.64
N ILE A 21 24.89 16.22 51.83
CA ILE A 21 26.30 16.26 51.46
C ILE A 21 26.45 17.21 50.28
N HIS A 22 27.13 18.34 50.52
CA HIS A 22 27.44 19.31 49.49
C HIS A 22 28.50 18.77 48.54
N ASP A 23 28.45 19.21 47.27
CA ASP A 23 29.47 18.82 46.29
C ASP A 23 30.85 19.35 46.71
N THR A 24 30.92 20.65 47.02
CA THR A 24 32.14 21.33 47.47
C THR A 24 31.92 22.01 48.83
N ARG A 25 33.02 22.31 49.52
CA ARG A 25 33.03 23.00 50.82
C ARG A 25 32.31 24.35 50.76
N GLN A 26 31.38 24.58 51.68
CA GLN A 26 30.65 25.84 51.79
C GLN A 26 31.22 26.74 52.90
N ALA A 27 31.04 28.06 52.76
CA ALA A 27 31.46 29.02 53.78
C ALA A 27 30.64 28.83 55.07
N GLY A 28 31.33 28.69 56.21
CA GLY A 28 30.67 28.45 57.51
C GLY A 28 30.23 27.00 57.75
N GLN A 29 30.55 26.08 56.84
CA GLN A 29 30.34 24.65 57.05
C GLN A 29 31.25 24.13 58.17
N ASP A 30 30.78 23.17 58.96
CA ASP A 30 31.57 22.66 60.09
C ASP A 30 32.87 22.00 59.58
N PRO A 31 33.99 22.15 60.29
CA PRO A 31 35.29 21.66 59.84
C PRO A 31 35.34 20.15 59.58
N GLU A 32 34.48 19.39 60.25
CA GLU A 32 34.38 17.93 60.20
C GLU A 32 33.40 17.41 59.14
N ASP A 33 32.65 18.30 58.47
CA ASP A 33 31.63 17.88 57.52
C ASP A 33 32.25 17.26 56.25
N ALA A 34 31.64 16.20 55.75
CA ALA A 34 32.00 15.61 54.47
C ALA A 34 31.46 16.42 53.27
N THR A 35 32.14 16.31 52.13
CA THR A 35 31.68 16.80 50.82
C THR A 35 31.91 15.73 49.76
N TRP A 36 31.26 15.81 48.60
CA TRP A 36 31.52 14.86 47.52
C TRP A 36 32.90 15.05 46.90
N SER A 37 33.39 16.28 46.79
CA SER A 37 34.70 16.59 46.21
C SER A 37 35.86 16.16 47.11
N ASP A 38 35.79 16.48 48.40
CA ASP A 38 36.92 16.33 49.32
C ASP A 38 36.81 15.05 50.18
N GLY A 39 35.63 14.41 50.19
CA GLY A 39 35.32 13.33 51.11
C GLY A 39 35.29 13.81 52.56
N PHE A 40 35.72 12.94 53.48
CA PHE A 40 35.92 13.31 54.88
C PHE A 40 37.19 14.16 55.04
N PRO A 41 37.11 15.33 55.68
CA PRO A 41 38.23 16.28 55.75
C PRO A 41 39.38 15.76 56.63
N ASN A 42 40.59 16.30 56.44
CA ASN A 42 41.77 15.83 57.18
C ASN A 42 41.61 15.93 58.71
N VAL A 43 40.85 16.91 59.22
CA VAL A 43 40.57 17.03 60.67
C VAL A 43 39.92 15.77 61.23
N THR A 44 39.22 14.98 60.40
CA THR A 44 38.60 13.72 60.82
C THR A 44 39.47 12.48 60.66
N MET A 45 40.70 12.68 60.21
CA MET A 45 41.69 11.61 60.02
C MET A 45 42.89 11.76 60.98
N GLN A 46 42.87 12.78 61.85
CA GLN A 46 43.90 13.00 62.85
C GLN A 46 43.51 12.40 64.20
N PRO A 47 44.48 11.96 65.02
CA PRO A 47 44.22 11.58 66.41
C PRO A 47 43.56 12.72 67.18
N VAL A 48 42.63 12.38 68.09
CA VAL A 48 41.93 13.37 68.94
C VAL A 48 42.93 14.17 69.79
N GLU A 49 43.99 13.52 70.25
CA GLU A 49 45.09 14.16 71.00
C GLU A 49 45.86 15.22 70.20
N SER A 50 45.76 15.19 68.86
CA SER A 50 46.35 16.18 67.95
C SER A 50 45.31 17.20 67.44
N GLY A 51 44.14 17.29 68.09
CA GLY A 51 43.06 18.19 67.69
C GLY A 51 42.15 17.66 66.58
N GLY A 52 42.23 16.36 66.26
CA GLY A 52 41.31 15.72 65.33
C GLY A 52 39.88 15.61 65.90
N LEU A 53 38.89 15.63 65.01
CA LEU A 53 37.47 15.51 65.34
C LEU A 53 36.89 14.25 64.71
N PRO A 54 35.98 13.50 65.36
CA PRO A 54 35.40 12.32 64.72
C PRO A 54 34.54 12.71 63.51
N PRO A 55 34.49 11.89 62.43
CA PRO A 55 33.54 12.15 61.36
C PRO A 55 32.09 12.03 61.86
N LYS A 56 31.20 12.91 61.38
CA LYS A 56 29.82 12.97 61.86
C LYS A 56 28.99 11.77 61.41
N GLY A 57 28.27 11.16 62.36
CA GLY A 57 27.27 10.12 62.05
C GLY A 57 26.17 10.59 61.08
N MET A 58 25.82 11.88 61.13
CA MET A 58 24.86 12.48 60.19
C MET A 58 25.40 12.55 58.75
N ASP A 59 26.71 12.69 58.56
CA ASP A 59 27.33 12.64 57.23
C ASP A 59 27.39 11.21 56.70
N PHE A 60 27.75 10.24 57.55
CA PHE A 60 27.64 8.82 57.19
C PHE A 60 26.22 8.48 56.75
N ASN A 61 25.22 8.88 57.54
CA ASN A 61 23.82 8.68 57.17
C ASN A 61 23.47 9.37 55.86
N GLY A 62 23.95 10.60 55.62
CA GLY A 62 23.74 11.34 54.38
C GLY A 62 24.32 10.64 53.15
N ILE A 63 25.60 10.29 53.21
CA ILE A 63 26.32 9.59 52.13
C ILE A 63 25.67 8.24 51.83
N PHE A 64 25.45 7.41 52.86
CA PHE A 64 24.84 6.09 52.67
C PHE A 64 23.39 6.20 52.21
N ASN A 65 22.64 7.20 52.67
CA ASN A 65 21.29 7.45 52.18
C ASN A 65 21.31 7.75 50.68
N ALA A 66 22.15 8.68 50.20
CA ALA A 66 22.22 9.04 48.79
C ALA A 66 22.61 7.85 47.88
N LEU A 67 23.63 7.08 48.28
CA LEU A 67 24.09 5.92 47.51
C LEU A 67 23.04 4.79 47.50
N SER A 68 22.43 4.50 48.66
CA SER A 68 21.41 3.45 48.75
C SER A 68 20.09 3.85 48.11
N ASP A 69 19.75 5.15 48.06
CA ASP A 69 18.57 5.64 47.34
C ASP A 69 18.67 5.37 45.84
N THR A 70 19.84 5.68 45.26
CA THR A 70 20.15 5.34 43.85
C THR A 70 20.07 3.83 43.62
N ALA A 71 20.63 3.03 44.52
CA ALA A 71 20.58 1.57 44.41
C ALA A 71 19.14 1.03 44.46
N VAL A 72 18.30 1.55 45.36
CA VAL A 72 16.89 1.16 45.49
C VAL A 72 16.08 1.60 44.26
N HIS A 73 16.35 2.79 43.71
CA HIS A 73 15.73 3.28 42.46
C HIS A 73 15.97 2.30 41.31
N LEU A 74 17.23 1.93 41.08
CA LEU A 74 17.61 0.98 40.04
C LEU A 74 17.04 -0.42 40.28
N GLN A 75 17.02 -0.90 41.54
CA GLN A 75 16.44 -2.20 41.90
C GLN A 75 14.93 -2.29 41.64
N LYS A 76 14.23 -1.15 41.61
CA LYS A 76 12.81 -1.07 41.23
C LYS A 76 12.60 -0.97 39.72
N GLY A 77 13.66 -1.01 38.92
CA GLY A 77 13.61 -0.80 37.47
C GLY A 77 13.59 0.67 37.05
N GLY A 78 13.87 1.59 37.98
CA GLY A 78 13.95 3.01 37.69
C GLY A 78 15.10 3.32 36.73
N LEU A 79 14.86 4.25 35.81
CA LEU A 79 15.86 4.85 34.94
C LEU A 79 16.00 6.33 35.29
N PHE A 80 17.04 6.98 34.78
CA PHE A 80 17.28 8.40 35.07
C PHE A 80 16.72 9.30 33.97
N TYR A 81 16.11 10.39 34.37
CA TYR A 81 15.66 11.44 33.47
C TYR A 81 16.83 12.40 33.17
N PHE A 82 16.65 13.26 32.18
CA PHE A 82 17.57 14.37 31.99
C PHE A 82 17.50 15.33 33.17
N ASP A 83 18.66 15.64 33.75
CA ASP A 83 18.83 16.60 34.83
C ASP A 83 19.79 17.70 34.39
N LYS A 84 19.30 18.93 34.30
CA LYS A 84 20.08 20.08 33.85
C LYS A 84 21.18 20.44 34.84
N ALA A 85 20.91 20.38 36.14
CA ALA A 85 21.89 20.74 37.16
C ALA A 85 23.04 19.75 37.19
N TYR A 86 22.74 18.45 37.11
CA TYR A 86 23.75 17.40 36.95
C TYR A 86 24.57 17.61 35.66
N SER A 87 23.88 17.81 34.52
CA SER A 87 24.54 18.08 33.24
C SER A 87 25.49 19.28 33.33
N ASP A 88 25.10 20.36 33.99
CA ASP A 88 25.94 21.56 34.10
C ASP A 88 27.15 21.35 35.01
N SER A 89 26.97 20.69 36.15
CA SER A 89 28.05 20.42 37.11
C SER A 89 29.10 19.44 36.58
N PHE A 90 28.68 18.45 35.79
CA PHE A 90 29.56 17.38 35.32
C PHE A 90 29.94 17.48 33.84
N GLY A 91 29.55 18.58 33.17
CA GLY A 91 29.92 18.85 31.78
C GLY A 91 29.19 17.98 30.76
N GLY A 92 27.95 17.58 31.05
CA GLY A 92 27.06 16.82 30.18
C GLY A 92 27.10 15.31 30.37
N TYR A 93 26.21 14.62 29.68
CA TYR A 93 26.13 13.16 29.68
C TYR A 93 27.13 12.55 28.68
N GLN A 94 27.87 11.53 29.12
CA GLN A 94 28.85 10.83 28.29
C GLN A 94 28.21 10.06 27.13
N THR A 95 29.03 9.69 26.13
CA THR A 95 28.57 8.79 25.05
C THR A 95 28.07 7.47 25.65
N GLY A 96 26.91 6.99 25.20
CA GLY A 96 26.28 5.77 25.69
C GLY A 96 25.45 5.93 26.96
N ALA A 97 25.37 7.13 27.54
CA ALA A 97 24.44 7.41 28.65
C ALA A 97 22.99 7.16 28.20
N ILE A 98 22.22 6.44 29.04
CA ILE A 98 20.83 6.09 28.75
C ILE A 98 19.92 6.87 29.70
N LEU A 99 18.97 7.61 29.13
CA LEU A 99 17.98 8.38 29.87
C LEU A 99 16.56 7.99 29.44
N ILE A 100 15.60 8.09 30.34
CA ILE A 100 14.18 7.93 30.03
C ILE A 100 13.54 9.30 29.76
N SER A 101 12.59 9.36 28.83
CA SER A 101 11.81 10.57 28.55
C SER A 101 10.89 10.93 29.71
N ASP A 102 10.52 12.21 29.80
CA ASP A 102 9.69 12.72 30.91
C ASP A 102 8.30 12.08 30.95
N ASP A 103 7.81 11.63 29.79
CA ASP A 103 6.53 10.92 29.61
C ASP A 103 6.66 9.38 29.76
N ASN A 104 7.86 8.86 30.01
CA ASN A 104 8.19 7.42 30.06
C ASN A 104 7.97 6.63 28.75
N ALA A 105 7.75 7.30 27.62
CA ALA A 105 7.48 6.64 26.34
C ALA A 105 8.74 6.19 25.59
N LYS A 106 9.92 6.75 25.92
CA LYS A 106 11.16 6.59 25.14
C LYS A 106 12.38 6.42 26.05
N LEU A 107 13.32 5.60 25.59
CA LEU A 107 14.69 5.57 26.10
C LEU A 107 15.60 6.24 25.10
N PHE A 108 16.36 7.23 25.55
CA PHE A 108 17.38 7.91 24.77
C PHE A 108 18.75 7.33 25.08
N ILE A 109 19.62 7.27 24.08
CA ILE A 109 21.05 6.99 24.24
C ILE A 109 21.85 8.16 23.68
N SER A 110 22.80 8.68 24.47
CA SER A 110 23.69 9.74 24.01
C SER A 110 24.66 9.18 22.97
N THR A 111 24.79 9.84 21.83
CA THR A 111 25.71 9.46 20.74
C THR A 111 26.97 10.29 20.71
N ILE A 112 27.10 11.28 21.60
CA ILE A 112 28.27 12.14 21.75
C ILE A 112 28.68 12.24 23.22
N ASP A 113 29.93 12.57 23.46
CA ASP A 113 30.43 12.86 24.80
C ASP A 113 30.00 14.27 25.23
N LYS A 114 29.90 14.49 26.55
CA LYS A 114 29.53 15.80 27.13
C LYS A 114 28.24 16.38 26.56
N ASN A 115 27.24 15.53 26.33
CA ASN A 115 25.97 15.97 25.77
C ASN A 115 25.15 16.74 26.80
N THR A 116 24.99 18.04 26.58
CA THR A 116 24.22 18.95 27.45
C THR A 116 22.80 19.20 26.96
N ASN A 117 22.41 18.64 25.81
CA ASN A 117 21.08 18.85 25.24
C ASN A 117 20.05 18.01 26.01
N ASN A 118 18.88 18.58 26.33
CA ASN A 118 17.76 17.80 26.86
C ASN A 118 17.10 17.00 25.73
N PRO A 119 17.14 15.66 25.74
CA PRO A 119 16.58 14.84 24.65
C PRO A 119 15.06 14.97 24.50
N ASN A 120 14.35 15.43 25.54
CA ASN A 120 12.91 15.72 25.44
C ASN A 120 12.60 16.96 24.57
N GLN A 121 13.61 17.77 24.25
CA GLN A 121 13.45 19.03 23.51
C GLN A 121 14.34 19.08 22.25
N ILE A 122 15.59 18.64 22.37
CA ILE A 122 16.62 18.75 21.34
C ILE A 122 17.31 17.39 21.21
N MET A 123 17.07 16.71 20.08
CA MET A 123 17.62 15.38 19.79
C MET A 123 19.07 15.38 19.29
N THR A 124 19.72 16.55 19.16
CA THR A 124 21.12 16.62 18.70
C THR A 124 22.02 15.89 19.71
N GLY A 125 22.76 14.89 19.22
CA GLY A 125 23.58 14.02 20.08
C GLY A 125 22.82 12.92 20.80
N TRP A 126 21.53 12.71 20.49
CA TRP A 126 20.69 11.66 21.07
C TRP A 126 20.11 10.75 19.98
N GLN A 127 19.87 9.49 20.34
CA GLN A 127 19.09 8.54 19.55
C GLN A 127 18.05 7.88 20.44
N ILE A 128 16.91 7.48 19.86
CA ILE A 128 15.91 6.68 20.57
C ILE A 128 16.37 5.21 20.53
N LEU A 129 16.71 4.67 21.70
CA LEU A 129 17.13 3.28 21.90
C LEU A 129 15.94 2.32 21.96
N ALA A 130 14.85 2.73 22.64
CA ALA A 130 13.65 1.94 22.82
C ALA A 130 12.41 2.85 22.97
N GLY A 131 11.22 2.35 22.63
CA GLY A 131 9.95 3.05 22.83
C GLY A 131 9.34 3.63 21.55
N GLU A 132 8.45 4.60 21.71
CA GLU A 132 7.75 5.23 20.59
C GLU A 132 8.73 5.95 19.64
N GLY A 133 8.54 5.76 18.34
CA GLY A 133 9.38 6.39 17.31
C GLY A 133 10.70 5.66 17.01
N VAL A 134 10.95 4.48 17.61
CA VAL A 134 12.02 3.59 17.15
C VAL A 134 11.68 3.05 15.76
N ASN A 135 12.41 3.50 14.76
CA ASN A 135 12.35 2.91 13.44
C ASN A 135 13.26 1.68 13.39
N ALA A 136 12.74 0.53 12.96
CA ALA A 136 13.59 -0.62 12.65
C ALA A 136 14.62 -0.19 11.59
N ALA A 137 15.90 -0.54 11.77
CA ALA A 137 16.98 -0.19 10.84
C ALA A 137 16.74 -0.67 9.39
N THR A 138 15.78 -1.58 9.18
CA THR A 138 15.34 -2.08 7.86
C THR A 138 14.30 -1.19 7.17
N ALA A 139 13.74 -0.18 7.86
CA ALA A 139 12.69 0.71 7.32
C ALA A 139 13.21 1.93 6.55
N THR A 140 14.53 2.09 6.39
CA THR A 140 15.15 3.30 5.81
C THR A 140 14.69 3.59 4.38
N LYS A 141 14.27 2.57 3.61
CA LYS A 141 13.75 2.75 2.24
C LYS A 141 12.29 3.23 2.17
N LEU A 142 11.54 3.16 3.28
CA LEU A 142 10.19 3.72 3.42
C LEU A 142 10.16 5.00 4.25
N GLN A 143 11.32 5.52 4.69
CA GLN A 143 11.41 6.74 5.48
C GLN A 143 10.78 7.96 4.77
N ALA A 144 10.83 7.99 3.43
CA ALA A 144 10.01 8.89 2.64
C ALA A 144 8.76 8.14 2.18
N SER A 145 7.57 8.58 2.63
CA SER A 145 6.30 8.02 2.17
C SER A 145 6.22 8.08 0.64
N ARG A 146 5.83 6.97 0.03
CA ARG A 146 5.60 6.86 -1.41
C ARG A 146 4.10 6.74 -1.66
N THR A 147 3.64 7.27 -2.78
CA THR A 147 2.26 7.10 -3.21
C THR A 147 2.12 5.87 -4.10
N ILE A 148 1.00 5.15 -3.98
CA ILE A 148 0.57 4.13 -4.93
C ILE A 148 -0.61 4.69 -5.69
N ASN A 149 -0.47 4.90 -7.00
CA ASN A 149 -1.49 5.55 -7.83
C ASN A 149 -1.99 6.90 -7.27
N GLY A 150 -1.08 7.69 -6.67
CA GLY A 150 -1.40 9.01 -6.09
C GLY A 150 -1.92 8.97 -4.65
N VAL A 151 -2.16 7.79 -4.05
CA VAL A 151 -2.58 7.65 -2.65
C VAL A 151 -1.36 7.41 -1.75
N PRO A 152 -1.15 8.17 -0.67
CA PRO A 152 -0.05 7.92 0.27
C PRO A 152 -0.13 6.51 0.85
N PHE A 153 0.97 5.76 0.77
CA PHE A 153 1.10 4.50 1.50
C PHE A 153 1.61 4.80 2.90
N ASP A 154 0.74 4.63 3.90
CA ASP A 154 1.02 4.80 5.32
C ASP A 154 0.92 3.47 6.10
N GLY A 155 0.67 2.36 5.40
CA GLY A 155 0.51 1.03 5.99
C GLY A 155 -0.81 0.83 6.75
N THR A 156 -1.74 1.79 6.73
CA THR A 156 -3.05 1.65 7.38
C THR A 156 -4.05 0.86 6.54
N GLN A 157 -3.80 0.71 5.23
CA GLN A 157 -4.63 -0.06 4.30
C GLN A 157 -3.80 -0.93 3.35
N ASP A 158 -4.46 -1.96 2.79
CA ASP A 158 -3.88 -2.83 1.78
C ASP A 158 -3.55 -2.08 0.48
N ILE A 159 -2.52 -2.57 -0.22
CA ILE A 159 -2.08 -1.99 -1.50
C ILE A 159 -3.05 -2.40 -2.61
N ASN A 160 -3.72 -1.42 -3.23
CA ASN A 160 -4.50 -1.64 -4.45
C ASN A 160 -3.82 -1.02 -5.67
N ALA A 161 -3.12 -1.85 -6.45
CA ALA A 161 -2.36 -1.42 -7.63
C ALA A 161 -3.23 -1.20 -8.88
N THR A 162 -4.47 -1.70 -8.89
CA THR A 162 -5.38 -1.63 -10.04
C THR A 162 -6.65 -0.88 -9.65
N PRO A 163 -7.02 0.21 -10.36
CA PRO A 163 -8.22 0.97 -10.02
C PRO A 163 -9.50 0.15 -10.24
N ALA A 164 -10.50 0.37 -9.39
CA ALA A 164 -11.83 -0.20 -9.57
C ALA A 164 -12.41 0.21 -10.94
N GLY A 165 -13.10 -0.71 -11.61
CA GLY A 165 -13.62 -0.52 -12.96
C GLY A 165 -12.67 -0.95 -14.08
N ALA A 166 -11.40 -1.23 -13.78
CA ALA A 166 -10.48 -1.82 -14.74
C ALA A 166 -10.97 -3.21 -15.19
N VAL A 167 -10.91 -3.48 -16.49
CA VAL A 167 -11.27 -4.77 -17.09
C VAL A 167 -10.02 -5.52 -17.53
N GLN A 168 -9.96 -6.82 -17.22
CA GLN A 168 -8.89 -7.70 -17.63
C GLN A 168 -9.41 -9.09 -18.03
N PHE A 169 -8.70 -9.75 -18.94
CA PHE A 169 -8.98 -11.12 -19.37
C PHE A 169 -8.05 -12.10 -18.66
N PHE A 170 -8.61 -13.18 -18.15
CA PHE A 170 -7.91 -14.21 -17.41
C PHE A 170 -8.02 -15.56 -18.12
N ALA A 171 -6.92 -16.33 -18.12
CA ALA A 171 -6.85 -17.69 -18.66
C ALA A 171 -7.38 -18.78 -17.70
N MET A 172 -8.27 -18.41 -16.79
CA MET A 172 -8.88 -19.28 -15.79
C MET A 172 -10.40 -19.08 -15.76
N GLU A 173 -11.13 -20.06 -15.23
CA GLU A 173 -12.61 -20.11 -15.33
C GLU A 173 -13.34 -19.36 -14.19
N THR A 174 -12.62 -19.02 -13.13
CA THR A 174 -13.14 -18.32 -11.95
C THR A 174 -12.51 -16.94 -11.82
N ALA A 175 -13.30 -15.97 -11.32
CA ALA A 175 -12.76 -14.64 -11.07
C ALA A 175 -11.76 -14.71 -9.90
N PRO A 176 -10.58 -14.08 -10.01
CA PRO A 176 -9.63 -14.02 -8.91
C PRO A 176 -10.16 -13.15 -7.77
N ILE A 177 -9.56 -13.29 -6.58
CA ILE A 177 -9.90 -12.46 -5.42
C ILE A 177 -9.73 -10.98 -5.77
N GLY A 178 -10.72 -10.16 -5.40
CA GLY A 178 -10.74 -8.74 -5.70
C GLY A 178 -11.19 -8.39 -7.12
N TRP A 179 -11.80 -9.34 -7.83
CA TRP A 179 -12.38 -9.15 -9.16
C TRP A 179 -13.75 -9.83 -9.25
N LEU A 180 -14.62 -9.31 -10.11
CA LEU A 180 -15.91 -9.92 -10.47
C LEU A 180 -15.92 -10.29 -11.95
N LYS A 181 -16.73 -11.29 -12.33
CA LYS A 181 -16.95 -11.61 -13.75
C LYS A 181 -17.68 -10.46 -14.43
N ALA A 182 -17.23 -10.03 -15.61
CA ALA A 182 -17.92 -9.05 -16.43
C ALA A 182 -19.03 -9.74 -17.24
N ASN A 183 -20.09 -10.15 -16.54
CA ASN A 183 -21.16 -11.01 -17.06
C ASN A 183 -22.56 -10.38 -16.96
N GLY A 184 -22.67 -9.05 -16.85
CA GLY A 184 -23.95 -8.36 -16.74
C GLY A 184 -24.64 -8.42 -15.37
N ALA A 185 -24.01 -9.05 -14.37
CA ALA A 185 -24.63 -9.27 -13.05
C ALA A 185 -25.06 -7.96 -12.38
N VAL A 186 -26.19 -8.02 -11.67
CA VAL A 186 -26.68 -6.95 -10.80
C VAL A 186 -26.02 -7.11 -9.43
N ILE A 187 -25.33 -6.07 -8.95
CA ILE A 187 -24.54 -6.10 -7.71
C ILE A 187 -24.82 -4.90 -6.81
N SER A 188 -24.49 -5.01 -5.52
CA SER A 188 -24.78 -3.99 -4.50
C SER A 188 -23.88 -2.75 -4.64
N ARG A 189 -24.49 -1.56 -4.64
CA ARG A 189 -23.79 -0.26 -4.59
C ARG A 189 -23.01 -0.08 -3.30
N THR A 190 -23.54 -0.55 -2.18
CA THR A 190 -22.90 -0.40 -0.86
C THR A 190 -21.70 -1.32 -0.71
N LEU A 191 -21.84 -2.58 -1.13
CA LEU A 191 -20.74 -3.55 -1.03
C LEU A 191 -19.59 -3.21 -1.99
N TYR A 192 -19.91 -2.68 -3.17
CA TYR A 192 -18.93 -2.36 -4.22
C TYR A 192 -18.93 -0.85 -4.52
N ALA A 193 -18.79 -0.03 -3.47
CA ALA A 193 -18.91 1.43 -3.57
C ALA A 193 -17.87 2.06 -4.50
N ASN A 194 -16.61 1.60 -4.45
CA ASN A 194 -15.53 2.09 -5.32
C ASN A 194 -15.83 1.78 -6.80
N LEU A 195 -16.27 0.56 -7.09
CA LEU A 195 -16.67 0.17 -8.43
C LEU A 195 -17.91 0.96 -8.91
N PHE A 196 -18.91 1.17 -8.06
CA PHE A 196 -20.07 1.98 -8.41
C PHE A 196 -19.67 3.43 -8.70
N ALA A 197 -18.76 4.01 -7.92
CA ALA A 197 -18.22 5.34 -8.18
C ALA A 197 -17.47 5.40 -9.52
N ALA A 198 -16.80 4.31 -9.91
CA ALA A 198 -16.03 4.25 -11.16
C ALA A 198 -16.91 4.09 -12.42
N ILE A 199 -17.93 3.23 -12.40
CA ILE A 199 -18.69 2.88 -13.62
C ILE A 199 -20.16 3.34 -13.61
N GLY A 200 -20.67 3.74 -12.44
CA GLY A 200 -22.05 4.19 -12.27
C GLY A 200 -23.07 3.17 -12.76
N ILE A 201 -24.08 3.67 -13.48
CA ILE A 201 -25.19 2.88 -14.04
C ILE A 201 -25.04 2.61 -15.53
N ARG A 202 -23.85 2.82 -16.11
CA ARG A 202 -23.64 2.76 -17.57
C ARG A 202 -24.11 1.44 -18.18
N PHE A 203 -23.90 0.34 -17.47
CA PHE A 203 -24.24 -1.01 -17.93
C PHE A 203 -25.60 -1.50 -17.41
N GLY A 204 -26.37 -0.62 -16.77
CA GLY A 204 -27.69 -0.90 -16.21
C GLY A 204 -27.85 -0.31 -14.81
N ALA A 205 -29.06 0.20 -14.56
CA ALA A 205 -29.39 0.88 -13.31
C ALA A 205 -29.65 -0.05 -12.11
N GLY A 206 -29.62 -1.38 -12.32
CA GLY A 206 -30.11 -2.36 -11.36
C GLY A 206 -31.58 -2.10 -10.99
N ASP A 207 -31.86 -2.12 -9.69
CA ASP A 207 -33.14 -1.73 -9.06
C ASP A 207 -33.37 -0.20 -9.00
N GLY A 208 -32.44 0.60 -9.53
CA GLY A 208 -32.48 2.06 -9.50
C GLY A 208 -32.11 2.69 -8.15
N LYS A 209 -31.83 1.91 -7.11
CA LYS A 209 -31.57 2.42 -5.75
C LYS A 209 -30.34 1.80 -5.09
N THR A 210 -30.34 0.48 -4.90
CA THR A 210 -29.34 -0.23 -4.09
C THR A 210 -28.36 -1.04 -4.92
N THR A 211 -28.62 -1.19 -6.22
CA THR A 211 -27.82 -2.03 -7.12
C THR A 211 -27.47 -1.33 -8.43
N PHE A 212 -26.51 -1.91 -9.16
CA PHE A 212 -26.10 -1.51 -10.50
C PHE A 212 -25.61 -2.74 -11.27
N ASN A 213 -25.53 -2.63 -12.60
CA ASN A 213 -25.08 -3.74 -13.44
C ASN A 213 -23.59 -3.63 -13.79
N LEU A 214 -22.94 -4.79 -13.85
CA LEU A 214 -21.64 -4.95 -14.50
C LEU A 214 -21.78 -4.92 -16.02
N PRO A 215 -20.71 -4.62 -16.78
CA PRO A 215 -20.70 -4.91 -18.21
C PRO A 215 -20.89 -6.40 -18.46
N ASP A 216 -21.55 -6.77 -19.56
CA ASP A 216 -21.60 -8.14 -20.07
C ASP A 216 -20.67 -8.24 -21.28
N LEU A 217 -19.49 -8.82 -21.08
CA LEU A 217 -18.44 -8.92 -22.10
C LEU A 217 -18.33 -10.33 -22.68
N ARG A 218 -19.30 -11.21 -22.39
CA ARG A 218 -19.29 -12.59 -22.86
C ARG A 218 -19.61 -12.63 -24.36
N GLY A 219 -18.67 -13.11 -25.16
CA GLY A 219 -18.82 -13.20 -26.62
C GLY A 219 -18.56 -11.89 -27.37
N GLU A 220 -18.22 -10.81 -26.67
CA GLU A 220 -18.02 -9.49 -27.27
C GLU A 220 -16.56 -9.24 -27.64
N PHE A 221 -16.35 -8.47 -28.71
CA PHE A 221 -15.05 -7.89 -29.03
C PHE A 221 -14.97 -6.46 -28.49
N LEU A 222 -13.91 -6.16 -27.75
CA LEU A 222 -13.65 -4.80 -27.29
C LEU A 222 -13.02 -3.96 -28.41
N ARG A 223 -13.47 -2.72 -28.51
CA ARG A 223 -12.84 -1.70 -29.34
C ARG A 223 -12.56 -0.43 -28.53
N GLY A 224 -11.55 0.33 -28.92
CA GLY A 224 -11.30 1.64 -28.33
C GLY A 224 -12.49 2.58 -28.56
N TRP A 225 -12.88 3.30 -27.51
CA TRP A 225 -13.90 4.35 -27.63
C TRP A 225 -13.32 5.53 -28.42
N ASP A 226 -14.12 6.08 -29.34
CA ASP A 226 -13.69 7.15 -30.24
C ASP A 226 -13.37 8.46 -29.51
N ASP A 227 -14.10 8.74 -28.42
CA ASP A 227 -13.92 9.92 -27.55
C ASP A 227 -13.68 11.23 -28.33
N GLY A 228 -14.44 11.44 -29.41
CA GLY A 228 -14.39 12.66 -30.22
C GLY A 228 -13.32 12.69 -31.31
N ARG A 229 -12.61 11.58 -31.57
CA ARG A 229 -11.64 11.49 -32.69
C ARG A 229 -12.30 11.56 -34.06
N GLY A 230 -13.58 11.16 -34.19
CA GLY A 230 -14.37 11.22 -35.42
C GLY A 230 -14.26 10.01 -36.34
N VAL A 231 -13.60 8.91 -35.91
CA VAL A 231 -13.46 7.67 -36.70
C VAL A 231 -14.67 6.76 -36.54
N ASP A 232 -15.23 6.68 -35.34
CA ASP A 232 -16.43 5.89 -35.03
C ASP A 232 -17.57 6.81 -34.57
N THR A 233 -17.88 7.80 -35.41
CA THR A 233 -18.84 8.87 -35.13
C THR A 233 -20.23 8.28 -34.81
N GLY A 234 -20.86 8.81 -33.76
CA GLY A 234 -22.17 8.37 -33.29
C GLY A 234 -22.14 7.17 -32.36
N ARG A 235 -20.97 6.60 -32.06
CA ARG A 235 -20.84 5.57 -31.03
C ARG A 235 -20.72 6.17 -29.63
N ILE A 236 -21.55 5.69 -28.71
CA ILE A 236 -21.53 6.11 -27.30
C ILE A 236 -20.69 5.10 -26.50
N PHE A 237 -20.02 5.59 -25.45
CA PHE A 237 -19.27 4.74 -24.53
C PHE A 237 -20.16 3.67 -23.90
N GLY A 238 -19.73 2.41 -23.98
CA GLY A 238 -20.42 1.26 -23.38
C GLY A 238 -21.52 0.63 -24.24
N ASP A 239 -21.79 1.15 -25.44
CA ASP A 239 -22.79 0.59 -26.35
C ASP A 239 -22.28 -0.66 -27.08
N THR A 240 -23.20 -1.58 -27.38
CA THR A 240 -22.93 -2.79 -28.18
C THR A 240 -23.07 -2.51 -29.67
N GLN A 241 -22.40 -3.33 -30.49
CA GLN A 241 -22.51 -3.29 -31.94
C GLN A 241 -22.63 -4.71 -32.48
N ALA A 242 -23.61 -4.96 -33.35
CA ALA A 242 -23.69 -6.20 -34.11
C ALA A 242 -22.53 -6.33 -35.11
N ASP A 243 -22.23 -7.56 -35.53
CA ASP A 243 -21.24 -7.81 -36.56
C ASP A 243 -21.64 -7.18 -37.90
N ALA A 244 -20.64 -6.72 -38.63
CA ALA A 244 -20.82 -6.18 -39.97
C ALA A 244 -19.60 -6.51 -40.83
N ILE A 245 -19.84 -6.71 -42.12
CA ILE A 245 -18.81 -6.75 -43.15
C ILE A 245 -18.89 -5.50 -44.02
N ARG A 246 -17.80 -5.19 -44.71
CA ARG A 246 -17.84 -4.18 -45.77
C ARG A 246 -18.79 -4.64 -46.88
N ASN A 247 -19.45 -3.68 -47.52
CA ASN A 247 -20.32 -3.96 -48.65
C ASN A 247 -19.58 -4.76 -49.73
N ILE A 248 -20.21 -5.83 -50.22
CA ILE A 248 -19.69 -6.64 -51.32
C ILE A 248 -20.51 -6.27 -52.56
N VAL A 249 -19.86 -5.68 -53.54
CA VAL A 249 -20.48 -5.27 -54.80
C VAL A 249 -20.04 -6.19 -55.94
N GLY A 250 -20.98 -6.52 -56.82
CA GLY A 250 -20.75 -7.28 -58.04
C GLY A 250 -21.82 -6.97 -59.06
N GLN A 251 -21.47 -7.05 -60.34
CA GLN A 251 -22.41 -6.88 -61.45
C GLN A 251 -22.27 -8.09 -62.38
N SER A 252 -23.38 -8.55 -62.93
CA SER A 252 -23.36 -9.48 -64.05
C SER A 252 -24.13 -8.92 -65.21
N GLU A 253 -23.56 -9.04 -66.40
CA GLU A 253 -24.16 -8.65 -67.67
C GLU A 253 -24.47 -9.92 -68.48
N VAL A 254 -25.72 -10.06 -68.90
CA VAL A 254 -26.17 -11.19 -69.73
C VAL A 254 -26.15 -10.76 -71.20
N PHE A 255 -25.26 -11.34 -72.00
CA PHE A 255 -25.24 -11.17 -73.46
C PHE A 255 -26.14 -12.21 -74.13
N HIS A 256 -27.27 -11.78 -74.72
CA HIS A 256 -28.09 -12.65 -75.56
C HIS A 256 -27.52 -12.64 -76.99
N VAL A 257 -26.98 -13.77 -77.45
CA VAL A 257 -26.51 -13.94 -78.84
C VAL A 257 -27.37 -15.00 -79.53
N GLN A 258 -28.24 -14.56 -80.44
CA GLN A 258 -29.24 -15.39 -81.12
C GLN A 258 -28.66 -16.57 -81.92
N THR A 259 -27.35 -16.62 -82.20
CA THR A 259 -26.72 -17.61 -83.09
C THR A 259 -25.71 -18.56 -82.40
N LEU A 260 -25.23 -18.25 -81.19
CA LEU A 260 -24.13 -18.99 -80.53
C LEU A 260 -24.45 -19.54 -79.13
N GLY A 261 -25.66 -19.27 -78.61
CA GLY A 261 -26.04 -19.60 -77.25
C GLY A 261 -25.34 -18.71 -76.20
N ASN A 262 -25.84 -18.74 -74.97
CA ASN A 262 -25.32 -17.90 -73.89
C ASN A 262 -23.93 -18.41 -73.42
N ARG A 263 -22.93 -17.52 -73.42
CA ARG A 263 -21.57 -17.82 -72.92
C ARG A 263 -21.42 -17.32 -71.48
N TYR A 264 -21.23 -18.24 -70.54
CA TYR A 264 -21.07 -17.93 -69.11
C TYR A 264 -19.61 -18.15 -68.67
N ASN A 265 -18.89 -17.06 -68.40
CA ASN A 265 -17.56 -17.12 -67.80
C ASN A 265 -17.68 -16.70 -66.32
N THR A 266 -17.71 -17.66 -65.41
CA THR A 266 -17.76 -17.39 -63.96
C THR A 266 -16.54 -17.95 -63.24
N ASN A 267 -16.01 -17.21 -62.27
CA ASN A 267 -14.89 -17.63 -61.43
C ASN A 267 -15.08 -17.06 -60.01
N GLY A 268 -14.44 -17.68 -59.03
CA GLY A 268 -14.50 -17.25 -57.63
C GLY A 268 -15.87 -17.48 -56.98
N ALA A 269 -16.36 -16.48 -56.26
CA ALA A 269 -17.62 -16.54 -55.51
C ALA A 269 -18.88 -16.54 -56.39
N ILE A 270 -18.75 -16.34 -57.71
CA ILE A 270 -19.87 -16.38 -58.65
C ILE A 270 -19.80 -17.68 -59.44
N GLU A 271 -20.94 -18.34 -59.57
CA GLU A 271 -21.13 -19.50 -60.45
C GLU A 271 -22.41 -19.34 -61.28
N THR A 272 -22.45 -19.96 -62.46
CA THR A 272 -23.68 -20.10 -63.25
C THR A 272 -24.23 -21.50 -63.07
N LEU A 273 -25.46 -21.59 -62.57
CA LEU A 273 -26.22 -22.84 -62.52
C LEU A 273 -27.12 -22.88 -63.76
N ARG A 274 -26.98 -23.94 -64.57
CA ARG A 274 -27.88 -24.19 -65.71
C ARG A 274 -29.16 -24.84 -65.18
N SER A 275 -30.32 -24.30 -65.56
CA SER A 275 -31.62 -24.93 -65.28
C SER A 275 -32.34 -25.16 -66.60
N GLU A 276 -32.60 -26.44 -66.93
CA GLU A 276 -33.46 -26.78 -68.06
C GLU A 276 -34.93 -26.58 -67.63
N VAL A 277 -35.51 -25.43 -67.97
CA VAL A 277 -36.96 -25.27 -67.83
C VAL A 277 -37.62 -25.84 -69.09
N ARG A 278 -38.04 -27.11 -69.04
CA ARG A 278 -38.98 -27.65 -70.03
C ARG A 278 -40.38 -27.11 -69.75
N ARG A 279 -40.67 -25.87 -70.12
CA ARG A 279 -42.05 -25.41 -70.30
C ARG A 279 -42.39 -25.54 -71.77
N GLY A 280 -43.46 -26.27 -72.06
CA GLY A 280 -43.96 -26.47 -73.42
C GLY A 280 -44.12 -25.13 -74.12
N SER A 281 -43.32 -24.92 -75.16
CA SER A 281 -43.40 -23.72 -76.00
C SER A 281 -44.75 -23.68 -76.70
N VAL A 282 -45.36 -22.48 -76.74
CA VAL A 282 -46.52 -22.19 -77.59
C VAL A 282 -46.10 -22.04 -79.06
N ASN A 283 -44.80 -22.14 -79.38
CA ASN A 283 -44.27 -22.14 -80.74
C ASN A 283 -43.38 -23.36 -80.99
N VAL A 284 -43.70 -24.12 -82.04
CA VAL A 284 -42.99 -25.33 -82.44
C VAL A 284 -41.60 -24.94 -82.97
N GLY A 285 -40.54 -25.13 -82.19
CA GLY A 285 -39.16 -25.09 -82.70
C GLY A 285 -38.05 -24.53 -81.80
N GLU A 286 -38.35 -23.81 -80.71
CA GLU A 286 -37.31 -23.19 -79.87
C GLU A 286 -37.40 -23.61 -78.40
N SER A 287 -36.23 -23.83 -77.78
CA SER A 287 -36.04 -24.16 -76.36
C SER A 287 -35.43 -22.95 -75.65
N ASP A 288 -36.17 -22.35 -74.71
CA ASP A 288 -35.63 -21.30 -73.85
C ASP A 288 -34.73 -21.92 -72.76
N ASN A 289 -33.44 -21.56 -72.77
CA ASN A 289 -32.51 -21.97 -71.73
C ASN A 289 -32.45 -20.89 -70.64
N LEU A 290 -32.94 -21.22 -69.43
CA LEU A 290 -32.77 -20.36 -68.25
C LEU A 290 -31.41 -20.63 -67.61
N SER A 291 -30.69 -19.60 -67.22
CA SER A 291 -29.49 -19.75 -66.38
C SER A 291 -29.53 -18.75 -65.26
N THR A 292 -29.18 -19.21 -64.06
CA THR A 292 -29.15 -18.39 -62.87
C THR A 292 -27.71 -18.11 -62.48
N ILE A 293 -27.49 -16.92 -61.94
CA ILE A 293 -26.20 -16.51 -61.40
C ILE A 293 -26.32 -16.63 -59.89
N HIS A 294 -25.44 -17.43 -59.31
CA HIS A 294 -25.42 -17.70 -57.90
C HIS A 294 -24.17 -17.08 -57.29
N PHE A 295 -24.34 -16.34 -56.20
CA PHE A 295 -23.25 -15.83 -55.39
C PHE A 295 -23.12 -16.70 -54.13
N ASP A 296 -21.96 -17.33 -54.00
CA ASP A 296 -21.60 -18.11 -52.83
C ASP A 296 -20.15 -17.79 -52.43
N ALA A 297 -20.00 -17.00 -51.37
CA ALA A 297 -18.70 -16.61 -50.84
C ALA A 297 -17.87 -17.80 -50.33
N SER A 298 -18.51 -18.90 -49.92
CA SER A 298 -17.83 -20.09 -49.38
C SER A 298 -16.87 -20.74 -50.38
N ARG A 299 -17.06 -20.45 -51.67
CA ARG A 299 -16.21 -20.90 -52.78
C ARG A 299 -14.79 -20.31 -52.77
N VAL A 300 -14.57 -19.18 -52.08
CA VAL A 300 -13.28 -18.47 -52.07
C VAL A 300 -12.79 -18.06 -50.69
N VAL A 301 -13.68 -18.05 -49.68
CA VAL A 301 -13.33 -17.71 -48.30
C VAL A 301 -14.08 -18.61 -47.32
N PRO A 302 -13.55 -18.86 -46.10
CA PRO A 302 -14.32 -19.50 -45.05
C PRO A 302 -15.52 -18.64 -44.65
N THR A 303 -16.70 -19.26 -44.53
CA THR A 303 -17.94 -18.60 -44.13
C THR A 303 -18.52 -19.22 -42.86
N ALA A 304 -19.22 -18.42 -42.06
CA ALA A 304 -19.97 -18.83 -40.88
C ALA A 304 -21.20 -17.94 -40.73
N SER A 305 -22.10 -18.27 -39.79
CA SER A 305 -23.28 -17.46 -39.49
C SER A 305 -22.96 -16.08 -38.87
N GLU A 306 -21.73 -15.89 -38.37
CA GLU A 306 -21.23 -14.68 -37.74
C GLU A 306 -19.89 -14.30 -38.38
N ASN A 307 -19.70 -13.02 -38.71
CA ASN A 307 -18.40 -12.55 -39.19
C ASN A 307 -17.43 -12.28 -38.03
N ARG A 308 -16.39 -13.11 -37.92
CA ARG A 308 -15.37 -12.96 -36.87
C ARG A 308 -13.98 -13.43 -37.31
N PRO A 309 -12.91 -12.78 -36.83
CA PRO A 309 -11.57 -13.32 -36.95
C PRO A 309 -11.40 -14.56 -36.05
N ARG A 310 -10.35 -15.35 -36.29
CA ARG A 310 -9.94 -16.39 -35.34
C ARG A 310 -9.63 -15.75 -33.98
N ASN A 311 -10.14 -16.35 -32.92
CA ASN A 311 -10.02 -15.82 -31.56
C ASN A 311 -9.96 -16.94 -30.52
N ILE A 312 -9.57 -16.59 -29.30
CA ILE A 312 -9.60 -17.45 -28.11
C ILE A 312 -10.49 -16.77 -27.06
N ALA A 313 -11.38 -17.53 -26.43
CA ALA A 313 -12.20 -17.04 -25.35
C ALA A 313 -11.45 -17.11 -24.01
N LEU A 314 -11.38 -15.97 -23.31
CA LEU A 314 -10.83 -15.84 -21.96
C LEU A 314 -11.90 -15.24 -21.03
N LEU A 315 -11.75 -15.43 -19.72
CA LEU A 315 -12.68 -14.88 -18.75
C LEU A 315 -12.46 -13.38 -18.58
N ALA A 316 -13.42 -12.57 -19.01
CA ALA A 316 -13.44 -11.14 -18.72
C ALA A 316 -13.86 -10.90 -17.26
N CYS A 317 -13.05 -10.14 -16.54
CA CYS A 317 -13.32 -9.71 -15.17
C CYS A 317 -13.13 -8.20 -15.01
N ILE A 318 -13.81 -7.63 -14.01
CA ILE A 318 -13.74 -6.23 -13.63
C ILE A 318 -13.28 -6.09 -12.18
N LYS A 319 -12.37 -5.15 -11.92
CA LYS A 319 -11.79 -4.87 -10.60
C LYS A 319 -12.82 -4.20 -9.69
N ILE A 320 -13.00 -4.70 -8.47
CA ILE A 320 -13.87 -4.10 -7.44
C ILE A 320 -13.19 -2.97 -6.67
#